data_AF-A0A074LIW2-F1
#
_entry.id   AF-A0A074LIW2-F1
#
_cell.length_a   1.000
_cell.length_b   1.000
_cell.length_c   1.000
_cell.angle_alpha   90.00
_cell.angle_beta   90.00
_cell.angle_gamma   90.00
#
_symmetry.space_group_name_H-M   'P 1'
#
loop_
_entity.id
_entity.type
_entity.pdbx_description
1 polymer ?
#
loop_
_entity_poly.entity_id
_entity_poly.type
_entity_poly.pdbx_seq_one_letter_code
_entity_poly.pdbx_strand_id
1 'polypeptide(L)' 'MNKERRTFDVEFKKMAVELHMSGKTSTVVGEELGIGPDLVRRWTREFKFGEKQSFPGKGKQHLTDEQ' A
#
# COMPACT_ATOMS: atom_id res chain seq x y z
N MET A 1 3.03 20.37 12.93
CA MET A 1 4.20 19.90 12.15
C MET A 1 3.67 19.23 10.89
N ASN A 2 3.85 19.85 9.72
CA ASN A 2 3.49 19.24 8.43
C ASN A 2 4.50 18.13 8.13
N LYS A 3 4.16 16.87 8.46
CA LYS A 3 4.90 15.72 7.90
C LYS A 3 4.62 15.71 6.41
N GLU A 4 5.62 16.10 5.61
CA GLU A 4 5.57 15.96 4.16
C GLU A 4 5.24 14.50 3.83
N ARG A 5 4.12 14.31 3.12
CA ARG A 5 3.70 12.96 2.73
C ARG A 5 4.62 12.52 1.61
N ARG A 6 5.49 11.55 1.89
CA ARG A 6 6.25 10.83 0.86
C ARG A 6 5.28 10.30 -0.20
N THR A 7 5.44 10.77 -1.43
CA THR A 7 4.73 10.26 -2.60
C THR A 7 5.53 9.11 -3.20
N PHE A 8 4.89 7.95 -3.31
CA PHE A 8 5.40 6.80 -4.04
C PHE A 8 4.63 6.67 -5.35
N ASP A 9 5.32 6.35 -6.42
CA ASP A 9 4.72 6.05 -7.71
C ASP A 9 3.88 4.76 -7.65
N VAL A 10 2.98 4.60 -8.61
CA VAL A 10 2.03 3.48 -8.64
C VAL A 10 2.75 2.15 -8.84
N GLU A 11 3.80 2.11 -9.66
CA GLU A 11 4.55 0.89 -9.95
C GLU A 11 5.31 0.40 -8.70
N PHE A 12 5.91 1.32 -7.94
CA PHE A 12 6.56 1.01 -6.66
C PHE A 12 5.57 0.42 -5.65
N LYS A 13 4.36 0.98 -5.57
CA LYS A 13 3.32 0.43 -4.69
C LYS A 13 2.86 -0.96 -5.12
N LYS A 14 2.70 -1.20 -6.43
CA LYS A 14 2.38 -2.54 -6.95
C LYS A 14 3.47 -3.55 -6.59
N MET A 15 4.74 -3.21 -6.83
CA MET A 15 5.88 -4.06 -6.47
C MET A 15 5.87 -4.46 -4.99
N ALA A 16 5.63 -3.49 -4.09
CA ALA A 16 5.53 -3.77 -2.66
C ALA A 16 4.36 -4.71 -2.33
N VAL A 17 3.22 -4.55 -3.01
CA VAL A 17 2.07 -5.44 -2.83
C VAL A 17 2.36 -6.83 -3.38
N GLU A 18 2.94 -6.96 -4.57
CA GLU A 18 3.31 -8.25 -5.18
C GLU A 18 4.30 -9.02 -4.29
N LEU A 19 5.31 -8.34 -3.75
CA LEU A 19 6.24 -8.92 -2.78
C LEU A 19 5.50 -9.44 -1.55
N HIS A 20 4.53 -8.69 -1.01
CA HIS A 20 3.72 -9.17 0.11
C HIS A 20 2.84 -10.37 -0.30
N MET A 21 2.20 -10.33 -1.47
CA MET A 21 1.35 -11.42 -1.97
C MET A 21 2.15 -12.69 -2.27
N SER A 22 3.45 -12.58 -2.55
CA SER A 22 4.34 -13.74 -2.75
C SER A 22 4.55 -14.59 -1.48
N GLY A 23 4.07 -14.13 -0.32
CA GLY A 23 4.18 -14.81 0.97
C GLY A 23 5.14 -14.15 1.96
N LYS A 24 5.84 -13.08 1.55
CA LYS A 24 6.65 -12.28 2.47
C LYS A 24 5.77 -11.49 3.43
N THR A 25 6.25 -11.30 4.66
CA THR A 25 5.56 -10.47 5.66
C THR A 25 5.74 -8.99 5.34
N SER A 26 4.77 -8.16 5.74
CA SER A 26 4.83 -6.71 5.54
C SER A 26 6.08 -6.06 6.14
N THR A 27 6.64 -6.64 7.21
CA THR A 27 7.88 -6.18 7.85
C THR A 27 9.08 -6.42 6.96
N VAL A 28 9.26 -7.65 6.45
CA VAL A 28 10.36 -7.99 5.55
C VAL A 28 10.30 -7.15 4.28
N VAL A 29 9.12 -7.01 3.67
CA VAL A 29 8.95 -6.18 2.47
C VAL A 29 9.25 -4.71 2.75
N GLY A 30 8.84 -4.21 3.93
CA GLY A 30 9.15 -2.85 4.36
C GLY A 30 10.64 -2.61 4.54
N GLU A 31 11.35 -3.54 5.17
CA GLU A 31 12.79 -3.49 5.36
C GLU A 31 13.55 -3.57 4.02
N GLU A 32 13.16 -4.47 3.13
CA GLU A 32 13.76 -4.62 1.79
C GLU A 32 13.59 -3.36 0.92
N LEU A 33 12.42 -2.70 1.00
CA LEU A 33 12.09 -1.54 0.19
C LEU A 33 12.35 -0.19 0.89
N GLY A 34 12.82 -0.21 2.15
CA GLY A 34 13.05 1.00 2.95
C GLY A 34 11.77 1.79 3.27
N ILE A 35 10.63 1.11 3.39
CA ILE A 35 9.32 1.68 3.71
C ILE A 35 8.74 1.09 4.99
N GLY A 36 7.78 1.80 5.60
CA GLY A 36 7.10 1.29 6.79
C GLY A 36 6.21 0.07 6.47
N PRO A 37 6.19 -0.97 7.32
CA PRO A 37 5.33 -2.14 7.12
C PRO A 37 3.83 -1.78 7.05
N ASP A 38 3.41 -0.70 7.71
CA ASP A 38 2.05 -0.18 7.64
C ASP A 38 1.67 0.29 6.23
N LEU A 39 2.62 0.84 5.47
CA LEU A 39 2.39 1.23 4.07
C LEU A 39 2.13 0.01 3.19
N VAL A 40 2.92 -1.05 3.37
CA VAL A 40 2.76 -2.31 2.65
C VAL A 40 1.36 -2.87 2.91
N ARG A 41 0.96 -3.00 4.18
CA ARG A 41 -0.39 -3.49 4.54
C ARG A 41 -1.51 -2.64 3.95
N ARG A 42 -1.36 -1.31 4.00
CA ARG A 42 -2.33 -0.38 3.44
C ARG A 42 -2.47 -0.56 1.93
N TRP A 43 -1.36 -0.59 1.20
CA TRP A 43 -1.38 -0.77 -0.26
C TRP A 43 -1.92 -2.14 -0.64
N THR A 44 -1.62 -3.19 0.13
CA THR A 44 -2.17 -4.53 -0.10
C THR A 44 -3.70 -4.54 0.05
N ARG A 45 -4.24 -3.81 1.03
CA ARG A 45 -5.70 -3.63 1.17
C ARG A 45 -6.29 -2.82 0.02
N GLU A 46 -5.68 -1.69 -0.32
CA GLU A 46 -6.11 -0.83 -1.46
C GLU A 46 -6.09 -1.62 -2.79
N PHE A 47 -5.11 -2.51 -2.97
CA PHE A 47 -4.98 -3.39 -4.14
C PHE A 47 -6.08 -4.46 -4.19
N LYS A 48 -6.34 -5.16 -3.07
CA LYS A 48 -7.39 -6.18 -3.00
C LYS A 48 -8.80 -5.60 -3.20
N PHE A 49 -9.03 -4.37 -2.75
CA PHE A 49 -10.35 -3.74 -2.84
C PHE A 49 -10.66 -3.07 -4.18
N GLY A 50 -9.69 -2.92 -5.09
CA GLY A 50 -9.82 -2.02 -6.22
C GLY A 50 -9.33 -2.55 -7.56
N GLU A 51 -10.06 -3.47 -8.20
CA GLU A 51 -9.76 -3.89 -9.59
C GLU A 51 -9.89 -2.74 -10.62
N LYS A 52 -10.50 -1.60 -10.28
CA LYS A 52 -10.60 -0.44 -11.20
C LYS A 52 -9.90 0.84 -10.76
N GLN A 53 -9.52 1.00 -9.48
CA GLN A 53 -8.93 2.25 -8.95
C GLN A 53 -7.93 2.04 -7.79
N SER A 54 -7.08 1.02 -7.84
CA SER A 54 -6.16 0.59 -6.75
C SER A 54 -5.19 1.65 -6.17
N PHE A 55 -5.10 2.87 -6.71
CA PHE A 55 -4.23 3.92 -6.17
C PHE A 55 -4.84 5.31 -6.37
N PRO A 56 -5.95 5.67 -5.69
CA PRO A 56 -6.73 6.86 -6.03
C PRO A 56 -6.06 8.18 -5.61
N GLY A 57 -4.78 8.15 -5.20
CA GLY A 57 -3.90 9.30 -5.04
C GLY A 57 -4.60 10.59 -4.61
N LYS A 58 -5.19 10.60 -3.40
CA LYS A 58 -5.69 11.74 -2.59
C LYS A 58 -6.88 11.27 -1.75
N GLY A 59 -6.59 10.64 -0.61
CA GLY A 59 -7.45 10.68 0.58
C GLY A 59 -8.86 10.08 0.53
N LYS A 60 -9.37 9.61 -0.62
CA LYS A 60 -10.65 8.90 -0.69
C LYS A 60 -10.40 7.41 -0.52
N GLN A 61 -10.29 7.01 0.74
CA GLN A 61 -10.46 5.62 1.13
C GLN A 61 -11.92 5.29 0.87
N HIS A 62 -12.21 4.50 -0.17
CA HIS A 62 -13.49 3.80 -0.21
C HIS A 62 -13.44 2.80 0.94
N LEU A 63 -14.02 3.21 2.07
CA LEU A 63 -14.43 2.29 3.13
C LEU A 63 -15.46 1.37 2.47
N THR A 64 -15.00 0.22 2.05
CA THR A 64 -15.87 -0.92 1.90
C THR A 64 -16.15 -1.44 3.30
N ASP A 65 -17.39 -1.18 3.72
CA ASP A 65 -18.08 -1.81 4.84
C ASP A 65 -17.71 -3.28 4.95
N GLU A 66 -16.92 -3.62 5.98
CA GLU A 66 -17.02 -4.92 6.65
C GLU A 66 -16.83 -4.72 8.16
N GLN A 67 -17.99 -4.64 8.82
CA GLN A 67 -18.33 -4.72 10.26
C GLN A 67 -18.74 -3.43 10.98
#